data_AF-A0A6H2D4J4-F1
#
_entry.id   AF-A0A6H2D4J4-F1
#
_cell.length_a   1.000
_cell.length_b   1.000
_cell.length_c   1.000
_cell.angle_alpha   90.00
_cell.angle_beta   90.00
_cell.angle_gamma   90.00
#
_symmetry.space_group_name_H-M   'P 1'
#
loop_
_entity.id
_entity.type
_entity.pdbx_description
1 polymer ?
#
loop_
_entity_poly.entity_id
_entity_poly.type
_entity_poly.pdbx_seq_one_letter_code
_entity_poly.pdbx_strand_id
1 'polypeptide(L)'
;MTMTVTPSELFQLALKRHQEPWNWTLHFIGVVGFAITLFAHSYLMFAASLIIFGAGFFDLKMPKPVKNSWFALVAGAVEWEKDWLSTPWNWYKIWRFGFVMTVLAITIWALVTRDGAVLCAIVGFAYLIKIMRENIDAGIEP
;
A
#
# COMPACT_ATOMS: atom_id res chain seq x y z
N MET A 1 -14.52 33.09 -14.27
CA MET A 1 -13.51 32.32 -15.03
C MET A 1 -13.48 30.91 -14.45
N THR A 2 -14.02 29.93 -15.17
CA THR A 2 -13.85 28.51 -14.83
C THR A 2 -12.42 28.11 -15.20
N MET A 3 -11.55 27.90 -14.22
CA MET A 3 -10.27 27.22 -14.48
C MET A 3 -10.59 25.82 -15.01
N THR A 4 -10.23 25.54 -16.26
CA THR A 4 -10.23 24.18 -16.80
C THR A 4 -9.16 23.40 -16.09
N VAL A 5 -9.55 22.59 -15.10
CA VAL A 5 -8.64 21.70 -14.39
C VAL A 5 -8.18 20.62 -15.35
N THR A 6 -6.87 20.50 -15.54
CA THR A 6 -6.27 19.48 -16.41
C THR A 6 -6.19 18.14 -15.68
N PRO A 7 -6.20 17.00 -16.40
CA PRO A 7 -6.01 15.69 -15.79
C PRO A 7 -4.70 15.58 -14.99
N SER A 8 -3.63 16.25 -15.43
CA SER A 8 -2.37 16.31 -14.71
C SER A 8 -2.48 17.05 -13.37
N GLU A 9 -3.23 18.16 -13.32
CA GLU A 9 -3.47 18.88 -12.06
C GLU A 9 -4.31 18.07 -11.08
N LEU A 10 -5.33 17.34 -11.59
CA LEU A 10 -6.11 16.42 -10.76
C LEU A 10 -5.24 15.30 -10.19
N PHE A 11 -4.37 14.72 -11.01
CA PHE A 11 -3.46 13.66 -10.57
C PHE A 11 -2.45 14.18 -9.53
N GLN A 12 -1.87 15.36 -9.75
CA GLN A 12 -0.95 15.98 -8.78
C GLN A 12 -1.66 16.31 -7.45
N LEU A 13 -2.89 16.78 -7.50
CA LEU A 13 -3.69 17.02 -6.31
C LEU A 13 -3.99 15.72 -5.57
N ALA A 14 -4.38 14.67 -6.29
CA ALA A 14 -4.64 13.35 -5.70
C ALA A 14 -3.39 12.77 -5.05
N LEU A 15 -2.23 12.87 -5.72
CA LEU A 15 -0.95 12.40 -5.17
C LEU A 15 -0.56 13.20 -3.92
N LYS A 16 -0.71 14.52 -3.95
CA LYS A 16 -0.45 15.38 -2.78
C LYS A 16 -1.32 14.98 -1.59
N ARG A 17 -2.61 14.72 -1.82
CA ARG A 17 -3.54 14.29 -0.76
C ARG A 17 -3.21 12.89 -0.26
N HIS A 18 -2.87 11.96 -1.15
CA HIS A 18 -2.47 10.60 -0.79
C HIS A 18 -1.27 10.59 0.18
N GLN A 19 -0.33 11.51 0.00
CA GLN A 19 0.88 11.63 0.82
C GLN A 19 0.63 12.21 2.23
N GLU A 20 -0.58 12.67 2.54
CA GLU A 20 -0.93 13.06 3.92
C GLU A 20 -1.11 11.80 4.79
N PRO A 21 -0.53 11.73 6.00
CA PRO A 21 -0.47 10.47 6.76
C PRO A 21 -1.83 9.82 7.05
N TRP A 22 -2.86 10.63 7.29
CA TRP A 22 -4.22 10.13 7.51
C TRP A 22 -4.85 9.61 6.23
N ASN A 23 -4.68 10.30 5.12
CA ASN A 23 -5.19 9.89 3.83
C ASN A 23 -4.50 8.61 3.35
N TRP A 24 -3.18 8.52 3.52
CA TRP A 24 -2.42 7.30 3.28
C TRP A 24 -2.97 6.13 4.11
N THR A 25 -3.21 6.36 5.41
CA THR A 25 -3.80 5.36 6.31
C THR A 25 -5.17 4.90 5.82
N LEU A 26 -6.03 5.81 5.38
CA LEU A 26 -7.35 5.47 4.83
C LEU A 26 -7.25 4.65 3.54
N HIS A 27 -6.38 5.04 2.61
CA HIS A 27 -6.14 4.24 1.41
C HIS A 27 -5.61 2.85 1.74
N PHE A 28 -4.65 2.75 2.66
CA PHE A 28 -4.11 1.47 3.11
C PHE A 28 -5.19 0.58 3.74
N ILE A 29 -6.00 1.11 4.65
CA ILE A 29 -7.12 0.37 5.26
C ILE A 29 -8.14 -0.03 4.19
N GLY A 30 -8.42 0.83 3.22
CA GLY A 30 -9.29 0.50 2.07
C GLY A 30 -8.76 -0.67 1.25
N VAL A 31 -7.45 -0.72 0.98
CA VAL A 31 -6.80 -1.85 0.29
C VAL A 31 -6.88 -3.14 1.12
N VAL A 32 -6.63 -3.07 2.44
CA VAL A 32 -6.78 -4.22 3.34
C VAL A 32 -8.24 -4.71 3.35
N GLY A 33 -9.20 -3.79 3.42
CA GLY A 33 -10.62 -4.11 3.33
C GLY A 33 -10.98 -4.77 2.01
N PHE A 34 -10.37 -4.35 0.90
CA PHE A 34 -10.55 -5.00 -0.40
C PHE A 34 -9.99 -6.43 -0.41
N ALA A 35 -8.83 -6.68 0.21
CA ALA A 35 -8.31 -8.04 0.37
C ALA A 35 -9.26 -8.93 1.19
N ILE A 36 -9.79 -8.41 2.30
CA ILE A 36 -10.80 -9.10 3.13
C ILE A 36 -12.08 -9.36 2.32
N THR A 37 -12.49 -8.40 1.48
CA THR A 37 -13.62 -8.53 0.58
C THR A 37 -13.43 -9.69 -0.39
N LEU A 38 -12.26 -9.79 -1.03
CA LEU A 38 -11.95 -10.89 -1.93
C LEU A 38 -11.97 -12.23 -1.21
N PHE A 39 -11.41 -12.29 0.00
CA PHE A 39 -11.43 -13.51 0.81
C PHE A 39 -12.86 -13.92 1.21
N ALA A 40 -13.63 -13.00 1.81
CA ALA A 40 -14.97 -13.26 2.34
C ALA A 40 -16.07 -13.26 1.27
N HIS A 41 -15.79 -12.78 0.06
CA HIS A 41 -16.75 -12.58 -1.03
C HIS A 41 -17.96 -11.73 -0.60
N SER A 42 -17.73 -10.66 0.18
CA SER A 42 -18.79 -9.84 0.77
C SER A 42 -18.96 -8.49 0.08
N TYR A 43 -20.11 -8.27 -0.56
CA TYR A 43 -20.45 -6.98 -1.19
C TYR A 43 -20.53 -5.83 -0.19
N LEU A 44 -20.90 -6.10 1.07
CA LEU A 44 -20.92 -5.08 2.12
C LEU A 44 -19.50 -4.61 2.47
N MET A 45 -18.57 -5.56 2.60
CA MET A 45 -17.16 -5.24 2.82
C MET A 45 -16.57 -4.50 1.61
N PHE A 46 -16.98 -4.87 0.39
CA PHE A 46 -16.57 -4.17 -0.81
C PHE A 46 -16.98 -2.70 -0.77
N ALA A 47 -18.27 -2.43 -0.51
CA ALA A 47 -18.79 -1.08 -0.42
C ALA A 47 -18.11 -0.27 0.68
N ALA A 48 -17.93 -0.84 1.88
CA ALA A 48 -17.22 -0.19 2.97
C ALA A 48 -15.76 0.13 2.60
N SER A 49 -15.06 -0.79 1.94
CA SER A 49 -13.68 -0.60 1.50
C SER A 49 -13.55 0.52 0.47
N LEU A 50 -14.49 0.59 -0.49
CA LEU A 50 -14.55 1.67 -1.47
C LEU A 50 -14.82 3.02 -0.82
N ILE A 51 -15.73 3.09 0.16
CA ILE A 51 -16.03 4.34 0.89
C ILE A 51 -14.80 4.81 1.65
N ILE A 52 -14.12 3.91 2.39
CA ILE A 52 -12.91 4.24 3.15
C ILE A 52 -11.77 4.68 2.21
N PHE A 53 -11.57 3.94 1.12
CA PHE A 53 -10.56 4.29 0.11
C PHE A 53 -10.87 5.65 -0.52
N GLY A 54 -12.13 5.88 -0.90
CA GLY A 54 -12.61 7.16 -1.45
C GLY A 54 -12.45 8.32 -0.47
N ALA A 55 -12.68 8.07 0.83
CA ALA A 55 -12.51 9.07 1.89
C ALA A 55 -11.07 9.63 1.93
N GLY A 56 -10.07 8.81 1.60
CA GLY A 56 -8.66 9.22 1.54
C GLY A 56 -8.34 10.28 0.48
N PHE A 57 -9.23 10.54 -0.48
CA PHE A 57 -9.06 11.61 -1.47
C PHE A 57 -9.63 12.96 -1.03
N PHE A 58 -10.36 13.02 0.08
CA PHE A 58 -10.91 14.27 0.60
C PHE A 58 -9.90 14.99 1.50
N ASP A 59 -10.02 16.31 1.57
CA ASP A 59 -9.30 17.12 2.55
C ASP A 59 -9.98 16.97 3.92
N LEU A 60 -9.61 15.92 4.63
CA LEU A 60 -10.15 15.61 5.94
C LEU A 60 -9.38 16.41 6.99
N LYS A 61 -10.10 17.23 7.76
CA LYS A 61 -9.54 17.98 8.90
C LYS A 61 -9.23 17.05 10.07
N MET A 62 -8.19 16.24 9.91
CA MET A 62 -7.72 15.30 10.91
C MET A 62 -6.72 15.97 11.86
N PRO A 63 -6.66 15.53 13.13
CA PRO A 63 -5.67 16.04 14.07
C PRO A 63 -4.25 15.74 13.57
N LYS A 64 -3.26 16.49 14.07
CA LYS A 64 -1.87 16.21 13.73
C LYS A 64 -1.51 14.76 14.10
N PRO A 65 -0.81 14.02 13.23
CA PRO A 65 -0.38 12.66 13.51
C PRO A 65 0.40 12.59 14.82
N VAL A 66 0.06 11.61 15.66
CA VAL A 66 0.76 11.36 16.93
C VAL A 66 2.08 10.65 16.63
N LYS A 67 3.15 10.92 17.40
CA LYS A 67 4.41 10.18 17.28
C LYS A 67 4.25 8.77 17.86
N ASN A 68 3.91 7.80 17.01
CA ASN A 68 3.83 6.38 17.36
C ASN A 68 4.42 5.51 16.24
N SER A 69 4.54 4.20 16.47
CA SER A 69 5.10 3.25 15.51
C SER A 69 4.31 3.19 14.19
N TRP A 70 3.00 3.35 14.25
CA TRP A 70 2.15 3.40 13.05
C TRP A 70 2.52 4.59 12.16
N PHE A 71 2.55 5.81 12.71
CA PHE A 71 2.88 6.99 11.91
C PHE A 71 4.34 7.05 11.48
N ALA A 72 5.24 6.37 12.20
CA ALA A 72 6.61 6.13 11.73
C ALA A 72 6.62 5.23 10.47
N LEU A 73 5.82 4.15 10.46
CA LEU A 73 5.64 3.29 9.29
C LEU A 73 5.03 4.06 8.12
N VAL A 74 3.96 4.83 8.35
CA VAL A 74 3.29 5.64 7.32
C VAL A 74 4.27 6.63 6.70
N ALA A 75 5.05 7.34 7.52
CA ALA A 75 6.05 8.28 7.02
C ALA A 75 7.11 7.58 6.15
N GLY A 76 7.60 6.42 6.59
CA GLY A 76 8.54 5.61 5.82
C GLY A 76 7.94 5.09 4.50
N ALA A 77 6.66 4.70 4.50
CA ALA A 77 5.97 4.22 3.31
C ALA A 77 5.74 5.35 2.28
N VAL A 78 5.34 6.52 2.75
CA VAL A 78 5.17 7.71 1.90
C VAL A 78 6.50 8.14 1.29
N GLU A 79 7.59 8.12 2.06
CA GLU A 79 8.91 8.47 1.54
C GLU A 79 9.40 7.44 0.52
N TRP A 80 9.23 6.15 0.82
CA TRP A 80 9.51 5.08 -0.12
C TRP A 80 8.74 5.22 -1.44
N GLU A 81 7.47 5.62 -1.38
CA GLU A 81 6.64 5.85 -2.56
C GLU A 81 7.17 7.02 -3.40
N LYS A 82 7.56 8.14 -2.77
CA LYS A 82 8.18 9.27 -3.47
C LYS A 82 9.49 8.89 -4.14
N ASP A 83 10.34 8.15 -3.43
CA ASP A 83 11.60 7.63 -3.96
C ASP A 83 11.36 6.70 -5.14
N TRP A 84 10.37 5.81 -5.02
CA TRP A 84 9.98 4.91 -6.09
C TRP A 84 9.48 5.67 -7.32
N LEU A 85 8.63 6.68 -7.16
CA LEU A 85 8.09 7.48 -8.26
C LEU A 85 9.15 8.34 -8.94
N SER A 86 10.10 8.90 -8.18
CA SER A 86 11.17 9.75 -8.69
C SER A 86 12.31 8.98 -9.35
N THR A 87 12.54 7.72 -8.95
CA THR A 87 13.61 6.88 -9.53
C THR A 87 13.35 6.61 -11.02
N PRO A 88 14.32 6.85 -11.93
CA PRO A 88 14.14 6.57 -13.36
C PRO A 88 13.91 5.09 -13.64
N TRP A 89 13.20 4.79 -14.73
CA TRP A 89 12.96 3.42 -15.17
C TRP A 89 14.24 2.78 -15.70
N ASN A 90 14.95 2.08 -14.82
CA ASN A 90 16.07 1.22 -15.17
C ASN A 90 15.68 -0.27 -15.09
N TRP A 91 16.55 -1.14 -15.58
CA TRP A 91 16.30 -2.59 -15.60
C TRP A 91 15.99 -3.15 -14.21
N TYR A 92 16.69 -2.67 -13.18
CA TYR A 92 16.47 -3.07 -11.79
C TYR A 92 15.05 -2.71 -11.29
N LYS A 93 14.57 -1.49 -11.57
CA LYS A 93 13.21 -1.05 -11.23
C LYS A 93 12.16 -1.87 -11.98
N ILE A 94 12.40 -2.18 -13.26
CA ILE A 94 11.52 -3.02 -14.08
C ILE A 94 11.39 -4.42 -13.47
N TRP A 95 12.50 -5.07 -13.11
CA TRP A 95 12.47 -6.38 -12.47
C TRP A 95 11.76 -6.36 -11.12
N ARG A 96 12.04 -5.36 -10.27
CA ARG A 96 11.33 -5.19 -8.99
C ARG A 96 9.83 -4.98 -9.20
N PHE A 97 9.45 -4.17 -10.17
CA PHE A 97 8.05 -3.96 -10.51
C PHE A 97 7.40 -5.27 -10.98
N GLY A 98 8.04 -6.01 -11.89
CA GLY A 98 7.57 -7.31 -12.36
C GLY A 98 7.37 -8.29 -11.20
N PHE A 99 8.35 -8.41 -10.31
CA PHE A 99 8.26 -9.25 -9.12
C PHE A 99 7.09 -8.86 -8.21
N VAL A 100 6.93 -7.57 -7.91
CA VAL A 100 5.81 -7.06 -7.09
C VAL A 100 4.47 -7.38 -7.75
N MET A 101 4.36 -7.18 -9.06
CA MET A 101 3.15 -7.51 -9.81
C MET A 101 2.84 -9.01 -9.82
N THR A 102 3.86 -9.86 -9.90
CA THR A 102 3.70 -11.32 -9.80
C THR A 102 3.21 -11.73 -8.40
N VAL A 103 3.83 -11.22 -7.34
CA VAL A 103 3.39 -11.48 -5.95
C VAL A 103 1.96 -11.00 -5.74
N LEU A 104 1.62 -9.81 -6.25
CA LEU A 104 0.26 -9.27 -6.18
C LEU A 104 -0.75 -10.16 -6.92
N ALA A 105 -0.42 -10.62 -8.13
CA ALA A 105 -1.29 -11.50 -8.91
C ALA A 105 -1.55 -12.83 -8.19
N ILE A 106 -0.50 -13.45 -7.64
CA ILE A 106 -0.62 -14.68 -6.84
C ILE A 106 -1.46 -14.43 -5.59
N THR A 107 -1.27 -13.30 -4.91
CA THR A 107 -2.04 -12.92 -3.72
C THR A 107 -3.53 -12.76 -4.05
N ILE A 108 -3.86 -12.05 -5.13
CA ILE A 108 -5.24 -11.88 -5.60
C ILE A 108 -5.85 -13.23 -5.95
N TRP A 109 -5.13 -14.08 -6.69
CA TRP A 109 -5.59 -15.43 -7.02
C TRP A 109 -5.89 -16.23 -5.75
N ALA A 110 -4.97 -16.25 -4.78
CA ALA A 110 -5.14 -16.98 -3.53
C ALA A 110 -6.29 -16.44 -2.67
N LEU A 111 -6.50 -15.12 -2.65
CA LEU A 111 -7.66 -14.51 -1.98
C LEU A 111 -8.98 -14.94 -2.62
N VAL A 112 -9.06 -14.95 -3.95
CA VAL A 112 -10.25 -15.35 -4.71
C VAL A 112 -10.54 -16.84 -4.54
N THR A 113 -9.52 -17.70 -4.62
CA THR A 113 -9.67 -19.15 -4.42
C THR A 113 -9.79 -19.56 -2.95
N ARG A 114 -9.59 -18.62 -2.02
CA ARG A 114 -9.53 -18.83 -0.57
C ARG A 114 -8.45 -19.85 -0.17
N ASP A 115 -7.34 -19.87 -0.91
CA ASP A 115 -6.20 -20.73 -0.61
C ASP A 115 -5.40 -20.17 0.57
N GLY A 116 -5.83 -20.56 1.78
CA GLY A 116 -5.17 -20.15 3.02
C GLY A 116 -3.73 -20.61 3.14
N ALA A 117 -3.36 -21.73 2.50
CA ALA A 117 -1.98 -22.24 2.57
C ALA A 117 -1.02 -21.31 1.81
N VAL A 118 -1.42 -20.86 0.61
CA VAL A 118 -0.64 -19.91 -0.17
C VAL A 118 -0.56 -18.55 0.53
N LEU A 119 -1.65 -18.06 1.12
CA LEU A 119 -1.63 -16.82 1.91
C LEU A 119 -0.69 -16.93 3.12
N CYS A 120 -0.74 -18.03 3.87
CA CYS A 120 0.17 -18.29 4.98
C CYS A 120 1.63 -18.41 4.51
N ALA A 121 1.89 -19.02 3.36
CA ALA A 121 3.23 -19.11 2.79
C ALA A 121 3.78 -17.72 2.43
N ILE A 122 2.98 -16.85 1.81
CA ILE A 122 3.36 -15.47 1.48
C ILE A 122 3.73 -14.70 2.75
N VAL A 123 2.89 -14.77 3.80
CA VAL A 123 3.15 -14.13 5.09
C VAL A 123 4.40 -14.71 5.75
N GLY A 124 4.58 -16.04 5.70
CA GLY A 124 5.75 -16.73 6.22
C GLY A 124 7.04 -16.27 5.54
N PHE A 125 7.07 -16.21 4.20
CA PHE A 125 8.21 -15.69 3.46
C PHE A 125 8.51 -14.22 3.77
N ALA A 126 7.48 -13.38 3.88
CA ALA A 126 7.67 -11.98 4.28
C ALA A 126 8.28 -11.85 5.67
N TYR A 127 7.86 -12.70 6.62
CA TYR A 127 8.43 -12.76 7.96
C TYR A 127 9.88 -13.25 7.94
N LEU A 128 10.20 -14.29 7.17
CA LEU A 128 11.57 -14.77 7.01
C LEU A 128 12.50 -13.70 6.42
N ILE A 129 12.04 -12.93 5.44
CA ILE A 129 12.80 -11.79 4.88
C ILE A 129 13.06 -10.75 5.97
N LYS A 130 12.07 -10.47 6.82
CA LYS A 130 12.25 -9.56 7.96
C LYS A 130 13.33 -10.07 8.91
N ILE A 131 13.25 -11.34 9.34
CA ILE A 131 14.25 -11.94 10.24
C ILE A 131 15.64 -11.96 9.60
N MET A 132 15.75 -12.30 8.32
CA MET A 132 17.02 -12.26 7.58
C MET A 132 17.64 -10.86 7.61
N ARG A 133 16.84 -9.81 7.43
CA ARG A 133 17.32 -8.42 7.53
C ARG A 133 17.77 -8.07 8.95
N GLU A 134 16.97 -8.43 9.96
CA GLU A 134 17.34 -8.20 11.37
C GLU A 134 18.65 -8.91 11.74
N ASN A 135 18.89 -10.12 11.21
CA ASN A 135 20.14 -10.85 11.39
C ASN A 135 21.32 -10.15 10.71
N ILE A 136 21.17 -9.72 9.45
CA ILE A 136 22.21 -8.97 8.73
C ILE A 136 22.57 -7.68 9.47
N ASP A 137 21.57 -6.92 9.92
CA ASP A 137 21.76 -5.68 10.67
C ASP A 137 22.44 -5.92 12.03
N ALA A 138 22.24 -7.11 12.63
CA ALA A 138 22.92 -7.57 13.84
C ALA A 138 24.33 -8.15 13.58
N GLY A 139 24.79 -8.20 12.33
CA GLY A 139 26.09 -8.76 11.94
C GLY A 139 26.13 -10.30 11.97
N ILE A 140 24.98 -10.97 11.98
CA ILE A 140 24.88 -12.42 11.87
C ILE A 140 24.85 -12.75 10.37
N GLU A 141 25.93 -13.32 9.84
CA GLU A 141 25.95 -13.83 8.47
C GLU A 141 25.00 -15.03 8.36
N PRO A 142 24.01 -14.99 7.44
CA PRO A 142 23.06 -16.09 7.22
C PRO A 142 23.67 -17.28 6.47
#